data_AF-A0A2V5SC63-F1
#
_entry.id   AF-A0A2V5SC63-F1
#
_cell.length_a   1.000
_cell.length_b   1.000
_cell.length_c   1.000
_cell.angle_alpha   90.00
_cell.angle_beta   90.00
_cell.angle_gamma   90.00
#
_symmetry.space_group_name_H-M   'P 1'
#
loop_
_entity.id
_entity.type
_entity.pdbx_description
1 polymer ?
#
loop_
_entity_poly.entity_id
_entity_poly.type
_entity_poly.pdbx_seq_one_letter_code
_entity_poly.pdbx_strand_id
1 'polypeptide(L)'
;RETSDQVVVAVFPKMQSDSDISDYTQRVAQAWGVGQKERRNGVVLFVFTQDRKMFIQVGYGLEGALPDATAFDITERHIKPMFRAGNYEE
;
A
#
# COMPACT_ATOMS: atom_id res chain seq x y z
N ARG A 1 17.37 -13.54 1.58
CA ARG A 1 16.68 -12.28 1.23
C ARG A 1 16.75 -12.18 -0.29
N GLU A 2 15.68 -12.56 -0.98
CA GLU A 2 15.69 -12.80 -2.44
C GLU A 2 15.49 -11.53 -3.29
N THR A 3 15.01 -10.43 -2.71
CA THR A 3 14.97 -9.13 -3.40
C THR A 3 15.40 -7.99 -2.49
N SER A 4 15.82 -6.86 -3.08
CA SER A 4 16.18 -5.63 -2.37
C SER A 4 14.97 -4.73 -2.06
N ASP A 5 13.76 -5.27 -2.23
CA ASP A 5 12.52 -4.51 -2.22
C ASP A 5 12.10 -4.18 -0.79
N GLN A 6 11.47 -3.02 -0.64
CA GLN A 6 11.04 -2.51 0.65
C GLN A 6 9.53 -2.52 0.71
N VAL A 7 8.98 -3.32 1.61
CA VAL A 7 7.55 -3.35 1.89
C VAL A 7 7.30 -2.66 3.23
N VAL A 8 6.43 -1.66 3.22
CA VAL A 8 5.98 -0.93 4.41
C VAL A 8 4.48 -1.12 4.57
N VAL A 9 4.03 -1.37 5.79
CA VAL A 9 2.60 -1.38 6.13
C VAL A 9 2.31 -0.19 7.04
N ALA A 10 1.36 0.64 6.62
CA ALA A 10 0.99 1.88 7.28
C ALA A 10 -0.48 1.82 7.70
N VAL A 11 -0.71 1.67 9.00
CA VAL A 11 -2.05 1.58 9.57
C VAL A 11 -2.42 2.90 10.22
N PHE A 12 -3.54 3.47 9.79
CA PHE A 12 -4.11 4.70 10.30
C PHE A 12 -5.55 4.45 10.77
N PRO A 13 -6.03 5.19 11.78
CA PRO A 13 -7.45 5.19 12.12
C PRO A 13 -8.31 5.67 10.93
N LYS A 14 -7.92 6.77 10.28
CA LYS A 14 -8.68 7.43 9.21
C LYS A 14 -7.76 8.23 8.29
N MET A 15 -8.21 8.47 7.06
CA MET A 15 -7.58 9.39 6.11
C MET A 15 -7.55 10.80 6.70
N GLN A 16 -6.44 11.52 6.48
CA GLN A 16 -6.25 12.89 6.95
C GLN A 16 -6.51 13.92 5.84
N SER A 17 -7.22 13.52 4.77
CA SER A 17 -7.49 14.34 3.59
C SER A 17 -8.76 13.87 2.89
N ASP A 18 -9.48 14.81 2.29
CA ASP A 18 -10.65 14.55 1.44
C ASP A 18 -10.27 14.26 -0.03
N SER A 19 -8.97 14.25 -0.36
CA SER A 19 -8.53 13.90 -1.72
C SER A 19 -8.77 12.43 -2.04
N ASP A 20 -8.60 12.07 -3.33
CA ASP A 20 -8.57 10.67 -3.71
C ASP A 20 -7.51 9.89 -2.90
N ILE A 21 -7.81 8.63 -2.60
CA ILE A 21 -6.93 7.78 -1.80
C ILE A 21 -5.59 7.54 -2.49
N SER A 22 -5.57 7.39 -3.81
CA SER A 22 -4.34 7.23 -4.58
C SER A 22 -3.45 8.47 -4.47
N ASP A 23 -4.03 9.65 -4.68
CA ASP A 23 -3.31 10.92 -4.56
C ASP A 23 -2.76 11.14 -3.14
N TYR A 24 -3.56 10.86 -2.11
CA TYR A 24 -3.14 11.00 -0.72
C TYR A 24 -1.97 10.07 -0.39
N THR A 25 -2.12 8.79 -0.72
CA THR A 25 -1.12 7.76 -0.39
C THR A 25 0.17 7.95 -1.17
N GLN A 26 0.10 8.41 -2.42
CA GLN A 26 1.25 8.81 -3.22
C GLN A 26 2.05 9.93 -2.54
N ARG A 27 1.38 11.00 -2.04
CA ARG A 27 2.07 12.08 -1.32
C ARG A 27 2.72 11.60 -0.03
N VAL A 28 2.06 10.73 0.72
CA VAL A 28 2.61 10.17 1.96
C VAL A 28 3.84 9.30 1.67
N ALA A 29 3.76 8.39 0.69
CA ALA A 29 4.88 7.53 0.30
C ALA A 29 6.08 8.34 -0.20
N GLN A 30 5.84 9.41 -0.97
CA GLN A 30 6.89 10.34 -1.41
C GLN A 30 7.53 11.09 -0.24
N ALA A 31 6.73 11.61 0.69
CA ALA A 31 7.23 12.32 1.87
C ALA A 31 8.09 11.43 2.78
N TRP A 32 7.74 10.15 2.87
CA TRP A 32 8.51 9.14 3.63
C TRP A 32 9.76 8.65 2.90
N GLY A 33 9.87 8.89 1.59
CA GLY A 33 10.98 8.40 0.78
C GLY A 33 11.06 6.87 0.77
N VAL A 34 9.92 6.17 0.72
CA VAL A 34 9.91 4.71 0.72
C VAL A 34 10.51 4.15 -0.57
N GLY A 35 11.41 3.18 -0.41
CA GLY A 35 12.20 2.64 -1.51
C GLY A 35 13.49 3.43 -1.73
N GLN A 36 14.40 2.87 -2.52
CA GLN A 36 15.65 3.57 -2.83
C GLN A 36 15.41 4.56 -3.98
N LYS A 37 15.85 5.80 -3.84
CA LYS A 37 15.62 6.87 -4.83
C LYS A 37 15.93 6.46 -6.28
N GLU A 38 17.00 5.69 -6.47
CA GLU A 38 17.44 5.21 -7.79
C GLU A 38 16.69 3.95 -8.26
N ARG A 39 16.32 3.05 -7.34
CA ARG A 39 15.68 1.77 -7.68
C ARG A 39 14.15 1.84 -7.69
N ARG A 40 13.57 2.84 -7.02
CA ARG A 40 12.11 3.06 -6.87
C ARG A 40 11.35 1.79 -6.50
N ASN A 41 11.94 0.98 -5.63
CA ASN A 41 11.48 -0.36 -5.29
C ASN A 41 10.81 -0.44 -3.91
N GLY A 42 10.05 0.61 -3.58
CA GLY A 42 9.21 0.68 -2.40
C GLY A 42 7.79 0.26 -2.71
N VAL A 43 7.16 -0.48 -1.79
CA VAL A 43 5.73 -0.76 -1.77
C VAL A 43 5.20 -0.33 -0.41
N VAL A 44 4.10 0.41 -0.40
CA VAL A 44 3.41 0.78 0.85
C VAL A 44 1.97 0.29 0.80
N LEU A 45 1.59 -0.58 1.73
CA LEU A 45 0.20 -0.90 2.00
C LEU A 45 -0.35 0.10 3.02
N PHE A 46 -1.30 0.92 2.59
CA PHE A 46 -2.06 1.83 3.43
C PHE A 46 -3.36 1.19 3.88
N VAL A 47 -3.63 1.27 5.18
CA VAL A 47 -4.85 0.75 5.80
C VAL A 47 -5.49 1.84 6.65
N PHE A 48 -6.73 2.22 6.31
CA PHE A 48 -7.53 3.19 7.06
C PHE A 48 -8.70 2.44 7.72
N THR A 49 -8.50 2.07 8.98
CA THR A 49 -9.35 1.10 9.68
C THR A 49 -10.80 1.56 9.88
N GLN A 50 -11.02 2.82 10.28
CA GLN A 50 -12.37 3.39 10.47
C GLN A 50 -13.06 3.67 9.14
N ASP A 51 -12.31 4.09 8.13
CA ASP A 51 -12.84 4.37 6.79
C ASP A 51 -13.12 3.07 6.00
N ARG A 52 -12.61 1.93 6.47
CA ARG A 52 -12.61 0.64 5.78
C ARG A 52 -12.03 0.74 4.36
N LYS A 53 -10.99 1.58 4.21
CA LYS A 53 -10.28 1.80 2.96
C LYS A 53 -8.87 1.22 3.04
N MET A 54 -8.38 0.72 1.90
CA MET A 54 -7.00 0.28 1.75
C MET A 54 -6.50 0.59 0.35
N PHE A 55 -5.19 0.79 0.23
CA PHE A 55 -4.55 1.10 -1.03
C PHE A 55 -3.09 0.65 -1.00
N ILE A 56 -2.60 0.05 -2.08
CA ILE A 56 -1.19 -0.28 -2.24
C ILE A 56 -0.57 0.75 -3.18
N GLN A 57 0.41 1.49 -2.67
CA GLN A 57 1.26 2.34 -3.49
C GLN A 57 2.48 1.54 -3.92
N VAL A 58 2.61 1.31 -5.23
CA VAL A 58 3.77 0.64 -5.82
C VAL A 58 4.71 1.69 -6.39
N GLY A 59 6.00 1.55 -6.12
CA GLY A 59 7.04 2.35 -6.75
C GLY A 59 7.33 1.87 -8.17
N TYR A 60 7.65 2.81 -9.07
CA TYR A 60 7.84 2.55 -10.51
C TYR A 60 8.80 1.40 -10.83
N GLY A 61 9.83 1.18 -9.99
CA GLY A 61 10.81 0.11 -10.19
C GLY A 61 10.25 -1.29 -9.97
N LEU A 62 9.03 -1.40 -9.45
CA LEU A 62 8.35 -2.66 -9.17
C LEU A 62 7.11 -2.90 -10.02
N GLU A 63 6.75 -2.01 -10.95
CA GLU A 63 5.56 -2.22 -11.80
C GLU A 63 5.62 -3.53 -12.61
N GLY A 64 6.81 -3.98 -12.99
CA GLY A 64 6.98 -5.26 -13.70
C GLY A 64 6.80 -6.49 -12.79
N ALA A 65 7.10 -6.37 -11.50
CA ALA A 65 7.02 -7.47 -10.53
C ALA A 65 5.68 -7.47 -9.77
N LEU A 66 5.11 -6.29 -9.55
CA LEU A 66 3.84 -6.05 -8.87
C LEU A 66 3.01 -5.03 -9.69
N PRO A 67 2.40 -5.45 -10.80
CA PRO A 67 1.51 -4.61 -11.59
C PRO A 67 0.28 -4.16 -10.78
N ASP A 68 -0.34 -3.06 -11.19
CA ASP A 68 -1.56 -2.53 -10.56
C ASP A 68 -2.68 -3.57 -10.43
N ALA A 69 -2.85 -4.43 -11.44
CA ALA A 69 -3.85 -5.50 -11.41
C ALA A 69 -3.58 -6.52 -10.30
N THR A 70 -2.31 -6.86 -10.07
CA THR A 70 -1.90 -7.76 -8.99
C THR A 70 -2.04 -7.10 -7.63
N ALA A 71 -1.64 -5.83 -7.50
CA ALA A 71 -1.84 -5.05 -6.28
C ALA A 71 -3.34 -4.94 -5.93
N PHE A 72 -4.19 -4.69 -6.92
CA PHE A 72 -5.63 -4.68 -6.77
C PHE A 72 -6.16 -6.04 -6.30
N ASP A 73 -5.75 -7.12 -6.94
CA ASP A 73 -6.17 -8.49 -6.58
C ASP A 73 -5.79 -8.83 -5.13
N ILE A 74 -4.55 -8.52 -4.71
CA ILE A 74 -4.08 -8.67 -3.33
C ILE A 74 -4.99 -7.92 -2.35
N THR A 75 -5.25 -6.64 -2.61
CA THR A 75 -6.12 -5.85 -1.71
C THR A 75 -7.55 -6.36 -1.68
N GLU A 76 -8.15 -6.64 -2.84
CA GLU A 76 -9.58 -6.93 -2.93
C GLU A 76 -9.93 -8.36 -2.49
N ARG A 77 -9.09 -9.33 -2.85
CA ARG A 77 -9.38 -10.75 -2.67
C ARG A 77 -8.70 -11.39 -1.47
N HIS A 78 -7.58 -10.82 -1.02
CA HIS A 78 -6.81 -11.39 0.09
C HIS A 78 -6.92 -10.55 1.36
N ILE A 79 -6.71 -9.23 1.27
CA ILE A 79 -6.65 -8.38 2.46
C ILE A 79 -8.05 -7.92 2.92
N LYS A 80 -8.90 -7.40 2.02
CA LYS A 80 -10.25 -6.91 2.37
C LYS A 80 -11.11 -7.95 3.09
N PRO A 81 -11.18 -9.23 2.67
CA PRO A 81 -12.00 -10.22 3.36
C PRO A 81 -11.55 -10.46 4.80
N MET A 82 -10.24 -10.54 5.04
CA MET A 82 -9.65 -10.73 6.37
C MET A 82 -9.97 -9.55 7.28
N PHE A 83 -9.79 -8.32 6.78
CA PHE A 83 -10.15 -7.10 7.52
C PHE A 83 -11.65 -6.99 7.82
N ARG A 84 -12.52 -7.49 6.93
CA ARG A 84 -13.98 -7.55 7.16
C ARG A 84 -14.34 -8.57 8.24
N ALA A 85 -13.60 -9.68 8.32
CA ALA A 85 -13.77 -10.70 9.35
C ALA A 85 -13.20 -10.29 10.72
N GLY A 86 -12.45 -9.19 10.80
CA GLY A 86 -11.74 -8.78 12.02
C GLY A 86 -10.42 -9.54 12.22
N ASN A 87 -9.97 -10.28 11.21
CA ASN A 87 -8.74 -11.07 11.25
C ASN A 87 -7.60 -10.21 10.70
N TYR A 88 -6.94 -9.45 11.58
CA TYR A 88 -5.84 -8.55 11.20
C TYR A 88 -4.45 -9.19 11.28
N GLU A 89 -4.36 -10.40 11.87
CA GLU A 89 -3.09 -11.07 12.20
C GLU A 89 -2.78 -12.31 11.34
N GLU A 90 -3.75 -12.77 10.53
CA GLU A 90 -3.63 -13.95 9.65
C GLU A 90 -3.35 -13.59 8.19
#